data_AF-A0A940JKL0-F1
#
_entry.id   AF-A0A940JKL0-F1
#
_cell.length_a   1.000
_cell.length_b   1.000
_cell.length_c   1.000
_cell.angle_alpha   90.00
_cell.angle_beta   90.00
_cell.angle_gamma   90.00
#
_symmetry.space_group_name_H-M   'P 1'
#
loop_
_entity.id
_entity.type
_entity.pdbx_description
1 polymer ?
#
loop_
_entity_poly.entity_id
_entity_poly.type
_entity_poly.pdbx_seq_one_letter_code
_entity_poly.pdbx_strand_id
1 'polypeptide(L)' 'IKTGSLARADRTAKYNQLLRIEEELGEAAVYAGRGAFPRFRA' A
#
# COMPACT_ATOMS: atom_id res chain seq x y z
N ILE A 1 -1.89 -4.52 -1.68
CA ILE A 1 -3.35 -4.82 -1.58
C ILE A 1 -4.03 -4.44 -2.89
N LYS A 2 -5.10 -5.14 -3.30
CA LYS A 2 -5.96 -4.67 -4.41
C LYS A 2 -7.25 -4.12 -3.80
N THR A 3 -7.51 -2.82 -3.97
CA THR A 3 -8.65 -2.16 -3.31
C THR A 3 -9.46 -1.23 -4.24
N GLY A 4 -9.44 -1.51 -5.54
CA GLY A 4 -10.23 -0.78 -6.55
C GLY A 4 -9.52 0.46 -7.13
N SER A 5 -10.27 1.28 -7.87
CA SER A 5 -9.80 2.54 -8.49
C SER A 5 -9.94 3.74 -7.54
N LEU A 6 -9.21 4.83 -7.83
CA LEU A 6 -9.15 6.05 -7.01
C LEU A 6 -10.37 6.98 -7.13
N ALA A 7 -11.45 6.56 -7.77
CA ALA A 7 -12.58 7.44 -8.10
C ALA A 7 -13.74 7.42 -7.09
N ARG A 8 -13.75 6.48 -6.12
CA ARG A 8 -14.83 6.39 -5.12
C ARG A 8 -14.29 6.49 -3.70
N ALA A 9 -15.04 7.19 -2.86
CA ALA A 9 -14.67 7.51 -1.47
C ALA A 9 -14.41 6.26 -0.62
N ASP A 10 -15.23 5.21 -0.76
CA ASP A 10 -15.08 3.93 -0.08
C ASP A 10 -13.73 3.23 -0.39
N ARG A 11 -13.19 3.45 -1.59
CA ARG A 11 -11.92 2.86 -2.04
C ARG A 11 -10.74 3.75 -1.66
N THR A 12 -10.87 5.06 -1.85
CA THR A 12 -9.84 6.03 -1.47
C THR A 12 -9.58 6.02 0.03
N ALA A 13 -10.59 5.75 0.85
CA ALA A 13 -10.42 5.58 2.30
C ALA A 13 -9.35 4.54 2.65
N LYS A 14 -9.26 3.42 1.91
CA LYS A 14 -8.24 2.39 2.14
C LYS A 14 -6.84 2.89 1.79
N TYR A 15 -6.69 3.64 0.71
CA TYR A 15 -5.43 4.26 0.33
C TYR A 15 -4.99 5.32 1.34
N ASN A 16 -5.91 6.17 1.80
CA ASN A 16 -5.65 7.19 2.81
C ASN A 16 -5.21 6.55 4.14
N GLN A 17 -5.79 5.40 4.50
CA GLN A 17 -5.36 4.69 5.69
C GLN A 17 -3.93 4.15 5.55
N LEU A 18 -3.52 3.69 4.37
CA LEU A 18 -2.13 3.30 4.14
C LEU A 18 -1.16 4.47 4.26
N LEU A 19 -1.54 5.66 3.76
CA LEU A 19 -0.72 6.87 3.90
C LEU A 19 -0.53 7.26 5.37
N ARG A 20 -1.59 7.16 6.19
CA ARG A 20 -1.48 7.41 7.64
C ARG A 20 -0.57 6.41 8.34
N ILE A 21 -0.65 5.13 7.96
CA ILE A 21 0.23 4.09 8.52
C ILE A 21 1.68 4.32 8.11
N GLU A 22 1.93 4.73 6.85
CA GLU A 22 3.26 5.10 6.38
C GLU A 22 3.83 6.29 7.16
N GLU A 23 3.01 7.31 7.39
CA GLU A 23 3.38 8.48 8.21
C GLU A 23 3.67 8.10 9.67
N GLU A 24 2.86 7.24 10.28
CA GLU A 24 3.06 6.75 11.65
C GLU A 24 4.34 5.92 11.80
N LEU A 25 4.68 5.11 10.80
CA LEU A 25 5.90 4.29 10.81
C LEU A 25 7.16 5.11 10.52
N GLY A 26 7.05 6.26 9.83
CA GLY A 26 8.18 7.12 9.50
C GLY A 26 9.32 6.36 8.81
N GLU A 27 10.53 6.49 9.34
CA GLU A 27 11.74 5.82 8.81
C GLU A 27 11.66 4.28 8.84
N ALA A 28 10.77 3.69 9.64
CA ALA A 28 10.56 2.25 9.67
C ALA A 28 9.63 1.74 8.56
N ALA A 29 8.97 2.64 7.81
CA ALA A 29 8.07 2.25 6.73
C ALA A 29 8.85 1.63 5.56
N VAL A 30 8.39 0.47 5.05
CA VAL A 30 9.03 -0.21 3.93
C VAL A 30 7.99 -0.57 2.86
N TYR A 31 8.19 -0.03 1.65
CA TYR A 31 7.46 -0.46 0.46
C TYR A 31 8.23 -1.53 -0.30
N ALA A 32 7.79 -2.78 -0.20
CA ALA A 32 8.49 -3.94 -0.77
C ALA A 32 8.49 -4.01 -2.32
N GLY A 33 7.68 -3.20 -3.03
CA GLY A 33 7.66 -3.16 -4.50
C GLY A 33 7.57 -4.54 -5.16
N ARG A 34 8.49 -4.85 -6.08
CA ARG A 34 8.58 -6.18 -6.72
C ARG A 34 9.00 -7.29 -5.75
N GLY A 35 9.73 -6.94 -4.68
CA GLY A 35 10.11 -7.87 -3.61
C GLY A 35 8.91 -8.50 -2.89
N ALA A 36 7.73 -7.88 -2.99
CA ALA A 36 6.47 -8.42 -2.48
C ALA A 36 5.98 -9.69 -3.23
N PHE A 37 6.63 -10.07 -4.34
CA PHE A 37 6.23 -11.18 -5.22
C PHE A 37 7.27 -12.32 -5.26
N PRO A 38 7.69 -12.90 -4.12
CA PRO A 38 8.78 -13.89 -4.07
C PRO A 38 8.48 -15.18 -4.81
N ARG A 39 7.19 -15.50 -5.03
CA ARG A 39 6.74 -16.68 -5.78
C ARG A 39 7.00 -16.57 -7.29
N PHE A 40 7.25 -15.37 -7.80
CA PHE A 40 7.45 -15.09 -9.23
C PHE A 40 8.90 -14.75 -9.55
N ARG A 41 9.86 -15.28 -8.77
CA ARG A 41 11.29 -15.18 -9.08
C ARG A 41 11.57 -15.95 -10.38
N ALA A 42 12.27 -15.29 -11.32
CA ALA A 42 12.80 -15.92 -12.53
C ALA A 42 13.96 -16.87 -12.20
#